data_AF-A0A847QLN9-F1
#
_entry.id   AF-A0A847QLN9-F1
#
_cell.length_a   1.000
_cell.length_b   1.000
_cell.length_c   1.000
_cell.angle_alpha   90.00
_cell.angle_beta   90.00
_cell.angle_gamma   90.00
#
_symmetry.space_group_name_H-M   'P 1'
#
loop_
_entity.id
_entity.type
_entity.pdbx_description
1 polymer ?
#
loop_
_entity_poly.entity_id
_entity_poly.type
_entity_poly.pdbx_seq_one_letter_code
_entity_poly.pdbx_strand_id
1 'polypeptide(L)'
;MSKNKNASGMTLLEVLISLVIIGVIVSVIFTFYLSHYRLNQSIISEMELDYSLVRAGQVLAAAVRSAEDIYWDGKNLEVTYCYKGELITDSFYLADKDKNGIQDLYREHLAVPNPVASGLTFFEAKEIKRGLWQLSLGAEDSKKDLKWTRKVRQIVCLD
;
A
#
# COMPACT_ATOMS: atom_id res chain seq x y z
N MET A 1 -77.93 8.96 12.10
CA MET A 1 -76.57 9.51 12.33
C MET A 1 -75.55 8.42 12.00
N SER A 2 -75.23 8.24 10.71
CA SER A 2 -74.34 7.18 10.24
C SER A 2 -72.89 7.65 10.39
N LYS A 3 -72.16 7.12 11.38
CA LYS A 3 -70.72 7.34 11.53
C LYS A 3 -70.02 6.59 10.40
N ASN A 4 -69.60 7.33 9.38
CA ASN A 4 -68.84 6.82 8.26
C ASN A 4 -67.43 6.40 8.73
N LYS A 5 -67.28 5.13 9.13
CA LYS A 5 -66.00 4.53 9.61
C LYS A 5 -65.02 4.23 8.46
N ASN A 6 -65.42 4.45 7.21
CA ASN A 6 -64.65 4.06 6.03
C ASN A 6 -63.50 5.03 5.69
N ALA A 7 -63.51 6.25 6.23
CA ALA A 7 -62.46 7.23 5.97
C ALA A 7 -61.12 6.90 6.68
N SER A 8 -61.17 6.37 7.91
CA SER A 8 -59.96 6.07 8.70
C SER A 8 -59.25 4.77 8.28
N GLY A 9 -59.98 3.79 7.72
CA GLY A 9 -59.39 2.55 7.22
C GLY A 9 -58.59 2.75 5.94
N MET A 10 -59.00 3.70 5.10
CA MET A 10 -58.33 4.05 3.84
C MET A 10 -56.99 4.78 4.11
N THR A 11 -56.98 5.69 5.09
CA THR A 11 -55.75 6.41 5.49
C THR A 11 -54.72 5.53 6.17
N LEU A 12 -55.13 4.52 6.96
CA LEU A 12 -54.18 3.61 7.60
C LEU A 12 -53.51 2.69 6.57
N LEU A 13 -54.29 2.17 5.61
CA LEU A 13 -53.79 1.32 4.54
C LEU A 13 -52.83 2.07 3.61
N GLU A 14 -53.13 3.33 3.30
CA GLU A 14 -52.24 4.20 2.52
C GLU A 14 -50.91 4.44 3.23
N VAL A 15 -50.94 4.74 4.53
CA VAL A 15 -49.72 4.90 5.35
C VAL A 15 -48.90 3.61 5.40
N LEU A 16 -49.55 2.45 5.53
CA LEU A 16 -48.87 1.16 5.50
C LEU A 16 -48.22 0.88 4.14
N ILE A 17 -48.90 1.18 3.03
CA ILE A 17 -48.35 1.04 1.68
C ILE A 17 -47.18 2.00 1.48
N SER A 18 -47.29 3.27 1.90
CA SER A 18 -46.19 4.22 1.85
C SER A 18 -44.98 3.75 2.67
N LEU A 19 -45.20 3.20 3.86
CA LEU A 19 -44.13 2.67 4.70
C LEU A 19 -43.42 1.48 4.04
N VAL A 20 -44.17 0.57 3.40
CA VAL A 20 -43.60 -0.55 2.66
C VAL A 20 -42.78 -0.07 1.47
N ILE A 21 -43.30 0.89 0.69
CA ILE A 21 -42.59 1.48 -0.45
C ILE A 21 -41.29 2.14 0.02
N ILE A 22 -41.33 2.92 1.10
CA ILE A 22 -40.14 3.54 1.69
C ILE A 22 -39.15 2.47 2.15
N GLY A 23 -39.61 1.41 2.80
CA GLY A 23 -38.77 0.29 3.23
C GLY A 23 -38.04 -0.38 2.06
N VAL A 24 -38.74 -0.61 0.95
CA VAL A 24 -38.15 -1.17 -0.28
C VAL A 24 -37.11 -0.21 -0.86
N ILE A 25 -37.43 1.08 -0.96
CA ILE A 25 -36.49 2.10 -1.48
C ILE A 25 -35.23 2.15 -0.61
N VAL A 26 -35.38 2.20 0.71
CA VAL A 26 -34.25 2.22 1.66
C VAL A 26 -33.41 0.95 1.51
N SER A 27 -34.03 -0.22 1.40
CA SER A 27 -33.32 -1.49 1.21
C SER A 27 -32.49 -1.51 -0.07
N VAL A 28 -33.04 -0.98 -1.17
CA VAL A 28 -32.33 -0.90 -2.46
C VAL A 28 -31.16 0.06 -2.35
N ILE A 29 -31.36 1.27 -1.82
CA ILE A 29 -30.30 2.27 -1.63
C ILE A 29 -29.18 1.72 -0.74
N PHE A 30 -29.54 1.06 0.36
CA PHE A 30 -28.57 0.49 1.28
C PHE A 30 -27.75 -0.63 0.63
N THR A 31 -28.38 -1.47 -0.19
CA THR A 31 -27.69 -2.52 -0.95
C THR A 31 -26.69 -1.93 -1.94
N PHE A 32 -27.09 -0.88 -2.68
CA PHE A 32 -26.17 -0.16 -3.57
C PHE A 32 -25.01 0.46 -2.80
N TYR A 33 -25.29 1.13 -1.67
CA TYR A 33 -24.25 1.74 -0.85
C TYR A 33 -23.23 0.71 -0.34
N LEU A 34 -23.69 -0.43 0.18
CA LEU A 34 -22.81 -1.52 0.62
C LEU A 34 -21.98 -2.10 -0.53
N SER A 35 -22.59 -2.25 -1.71
CA SER A 35 -21.88 -2.74 -2.89
C SER A 35 -20.77 -1.77 -3.32
N HIS A 36 -21.07 -0.47 -3.41
CA HIS A 36 -20.08 0.55 -3.72
C HIS A 36 -18.96 0.64 -2.67
N TYR A 37 -19.31 0.54 -1.38
CA TYR A 37 -18.34 0.57 -0.30
C TYR A 37 -17.34 -0.60 -0.41
N ARG A 38 -17.84 -1.82 -0.65
CA ARG A 38 -17.00 -3.01 -0.82
C ARG A 38 -16.09 -2.91 -2.05
N LEU A 39 -16.63 -2.43 -3.16
CA LEU A 39 -15.87 -2.22 -4.39
C LEU A 39 -14.73 -1.22 -4.17
N ASN A 40 -15.03 -0.07 -3.57
CA ASN A 40 -14.02 0.97 -3.32
C ASN A 40 -12.92 0.46 -2.40
N GLN A 41 -13.25 -0.28 -1.33
CA GLN A 41 -12.26 -0.87 -0.45
C GLN A 41 -11.34 -1.85 -1.18
N SER A 42 -11.88 -2.70 -2.07
CA SER A 42 -11.04 -3.59 -2.87
C SER A 42 -10.10 -2.84 -3.82
N ILE A 43 -10.57 -1.76 -4.46
CA ILE A 43 -9.75 -0.98 -5.37
C ILE A 43 -8.62 -0.25 -4.62
N ILE A 44 -8.94 0.35 -3.46
CA ILE A 44 -7.95 1.05 -2.64
C ILE A 44 -6.87 0.08 -2.17
N SER A 45 -7.26 -1.06 -1.60
CA SER A 45 -6.32 -2.09 -1.14
C SER A 45 -5.41 -2.61 -2.26
N GLU A 46 -5.96 -2.81 -3.47
CA GLU A 46 -5.15 -3.24 -4.61
C GLU A 46 -4.16 -2.16 -5.05
N MET A 47 -4.59 -0.89 -5.06
CA MET A 47 -3.72 0.24 -5.41
C MET A 47 -2.63 0.49 -4.38
N GLU A 48 -2.91 0.26 -3.10
CA GLU A 48 -1.94 0.44 -2.01
C GLU A 48 -0.75 -0.49 -2.15
N LEU A 49 -0.95 -1.76 -2.49
CA LEU A 49 0.14 -2.72 -2.71
C LEU A 49 1.02 -2.33 -3.90
N ASP A 50 0.40 -2.02 -5.04
CA ASP A 50 1.12 -1.57 -6.24
C ASP A 50 1.91 -0.29 -5.97
N TYR A 51 1.28 0.68 -5.27
CA TYR A 51 1.93 1.92 -4.89
C TYR A 51 3.11 1.68 -3.95
N SER A 52 2.95 0.83 -2.93
CA SER A 52 4.02 0.45 -2.00
C SER A 52 5.22 -0.15 -2.74
N LEU A 53 4.99 -1.10 -3.64
CA LEU A 53 6.05 -1.73 -4.45
C LEU A 53 6.77 -0.72 -5.34
N VAL A 54 6.02 0.11 -6.05
CA VAL A 54 6.59 1.12 -6.95
C VAL A 54 7.40 2.15 -6.16
N ARG A 55 6.88 2.64 -5.03
CA ARG A 55 7.55 3.60 -4.16
C ARG A 55 8.84 3.03 -3.58
N ALA A 56 8.79 1.83 -3.00
CA ALA A 56 9.96 1.13 -2.48
C ALA A 56 11.02 0.92 -3.59
N GLY A 57 10.58 0.46 -4.76
CA GLY A 57 11.46 0.23 -5.90
C GLY A 57 12.11 1.52 -6.41
N GLN A 58 11.38 2.64 -6.42
CA GLN A 58 11.92 3.95 -6.79
C GLN A 58 12.96 4.45 -5.80
N VAL A 59 12.69 4.34 -4.50
CA VAL A 59 13.62 4.79 -3.44
C VAL A 59 14.90 3.97 -3.46
N LEU A 60 14.80 2.64 -3.52
CA LEU A 60 15.97 1.76 -3.61
C LEU A 60 16.75 2.00 -4.91
N ALA A 61 16.06 2.13 -6.05
CA ALA A 61 16.72 2.43 -7.31
C ALA A 61 17.41 3.80 -7.32
N ALA A 62 16.90 4.78 -6.59
CA ALA A 62 17.55 6.07 -6.43
C ALA A 62 18.80 5.93 -5.56
N ALA A 63 18.69 5.26 -4.40
CA ALA A 63 19.82 5.03 -3.49
C ALA A 63 20.98 4.30 -4.17
N VAL A 64 20.69 3.18 -4.85
CA VAL A 64 21.68 2.40 -5.60
C VAL A 64 22.32 3.23 -6.73
N ARG A 65 21.55 4.10 -7.38
CA ARG A 65 22.07 4.92 -8.48
C ARG A 65 23.08 5.96 -7.99
N SER A 66 22.85 6.54 -6.80
CA SER A 66 23.73 7.56 -6.21
C SER A 66 24.80 6.99 -5.28
N ALA A 67 24.90 5.65 -5.17
CA ALA A 67 25.84 5.02 -4.28
C ALA A 67 27.28 5.12 -4.80
N GLU A 68 28.23 5.24 -3.89
CA GLU A 68 29.65 4.97 -4.11
C GLU A 68 30.01 3.53 -3.77
N ASP A 69 29.41 3.00 -2.70
CA ASP A 69 29.56 1.60 -2.31
C ASP A 69 28.21 1.01 -1.90
N ILE A 70 28.04 -0.28 -2.18
CA ILE A 70 26.80 -1.02 -1.93
C ILE A 70 27.16 -2.38 -1.38
N TYR A 71 26.58 -2.71 -0.23
CA TYR A 71 26.74 -4.01 0.41
C TYR A 71 25.37 -4.66 0.68
N TRP A 72 25.26 -5.95 0.36
CA TRP A 72 24.07 -6.74 0.61
C TRP A 72 24.45 -7.99 1.41
N ASP A 73 23.87 -8.14 2.60
CA ASP A 73 24.17 -9.26 3.51
C ASP A 73 23.16 -10.43 3.40
N GLY A 74 22.16 -10.31 2.51
CA GLY A 74 21.04 -11.24 2.39
C GLY A 74 19.73 -10.75 3.03
N LYS A 75 19.79 -9.69 3.84
CA LYS A 75 18.63 -9.13 4.55
C LYS A 75 18.60 -7.60 4.51
N ASN A 76 19.76 -6.97 4.64
CA ASN A 76 19.95 -5.53 4.70
C ASN A 76 20.78 -5.08 3.49
N LEU A 77 20.36 -3.97 2.89
CA LEU A 77 21.11 -3.27 1.87
C LEU A 77 21.74 -2.03 2.48
N GLU A 78 23.06 -2.01 2.55
CA GLU A 78 23.82 -0.83 2.94
C GLU A 78 24.23 -0.06 1.69
N VAL A 79 23.98 1.24 1.69
CA VAL A 79 24.30 2.14 0.59
C VAL A 79 25.10 3.31 1.14
N THR A 80 26.35 3.41 0.71
CA THR A 80 27.24 4.52 1.07
C THR A 80 27.30 5.51 -0.08
N TYR A 81 27.15 6.80 0.22
CA TYR A 81 27.19 7.89 -0.75
C TYR A 81 27.87 9.13 -0.15
N CYS A 82 28.46 9.96 -1.01
CA CYS A 82 29.02 11.23 -0.59
C CYS A 82 27.92 12.31 -0.51
N TYR A 83 27.81 12.97 0.64
CA TYR A 83 26.94 14.11 0.86
C TYR A 83 27.74 15.24 1.50
N LYS A 84 27.86 16.37 0.80
CA LYS A 84 28.63 17.54 1.24
C LYS A 84 30.10 17.22 1.61
N GLY A 85 30.71 16.23 0.95
CA GLY A 85 32.10 15.83 1.19
C GLY A 85 32.28 14.80 2.31
N GLU A 86 31.19 14.35 2.94
CA GLU A 86 31.22 13.28 3.95
C GLU A 86 30.59 12.00 3.38
N LEU A 87 31.20 10.86 3.69
CA LEU A 87 30.63 9.54 3.38
C LEU A 87 29.54 9.22 4.40
N ILE A 88 28.32 9.02 3.90
CA ILE A 88 27.17 8.63 4.71
C ILE A 88 26.69 7.26 4.24
N THR A 89 26.40 6.38 5.19
CA THR A 89 25.82 5.06 4.94
C THR A 89 24.39 5.01 5.43
N ASP A 90 23.48 4.59 4.55
CA ASP A 90 22.11 4.25 4.89
C ASP A 90 21.90 2.74 4.81
N SER A 91 21.08 2.21 5.71
CA SER A 91 20.69 0.79 5.70
C SER A 91 19.22 0.64 5.34
N PHE A 92 18.91 -0.24 4.40
CA PHE A 92 17.54 -0.58 4.02
C PHE A 92 17.22 -2.01 4.44
N TYR A 93 16.10 -2.21 5.12
CA TYR A 93 15.70 -3.52 5.64
C TYR A 93 14.20 -3.64 5.84
N LEU A 94 13.71 -4.89 5.89
CA LEU A 94 12.33 -5.19 6.26
C LEU A 94 12.19 -5.41 7.77
N ALA A 95 11.21 -4.76 8.39
CA ALA A 95 10.88 -4.96 9.79
C ALA A 95 9.41 -4.66 10.07
N ASP A 96 8.85 -5.31 11.10
CA ASP A 96 7.55 -4.97 11.69
C ASP A 96 7.82 -4.27 13.04
N LYS A 97 7.91 -2.94 13.02
CA LYS A 97 8.28 -2.15 14.22
C LYS A 97 7.08 -1.81 15.10
N ASP A 98 5.88 -1.75 14.52
CA ASP A 98 4.63 -1.46 15.23
C ASP A 98 3.87 -2.73 15.66
N LYS A 99 4.36 -3.92 15.29
CA LYS A 99 3.86 -5.25 15.65
C LYS A 99 2.45 -5.52 15.13
N ASN A 100 2.16 -5.01 13.94
CA ASN A 100 0.87 -5.21 13.28
C ASN A 100 0.84 -6.50 12.41
N GLY A 101 1.96 -7.23 12.31
CA GLY A 101 2.11 -8.43 11.48
C GLY A 101 2.47 -8.15 10.03
N ILE A 102 2.62 -6.88 9.65
CA ILE A 102 2.96 -6.38 8.33
C ILE A 102 4.40 -5.86 8.37
N GLN A 103 5.24 -6.31 7.44
CA GLN A 103 6.59 -5.80 7.32
C GLN A 103 6.60 -4.52 6.47
N ASP A 104 7.32 -3.52 6.96
CA ASP A 104 7.63 -2.31 6.19
C ASP A 104 9.09 -2.32 5.76
N LEU A 105 9.36 -1.69 4.62
CA LEU A 105 10.71 -1.31 4.24
C LEU A 105 11.09 -0.03 4.99
N TYR A 106 12.15 -0.12 5.78
CA TYR A 106 12.76 1.01 6.44
C TYR A 106 14.01 1.46 5.71
N ARG A 107 14.27 2.77 5.75
CA ARG A 107 15.58 3.39 5.52
C ARG A 107 16.06 3.90 6.87
N GLU A 108 17.16 3.36 7.35
CA GLU A 108 17.84 3.87 8.53
C GLU A 108 18.96 4.81 8.09
N HIS A 109 18.87 6.06 8.54
CA HIS A 109 19.82 7.12 8.26
C HIS A 109 20.27 7.69 9.60
N LEU A 110 21.56 7.63 9.90
CA LEU A 110 22.13 8.12 11.17
C LEU A 110 21.41 7.54 12.41
N ALA A 111 21.18 6.21 12.40
CA ALA A 111 20.43 5.47 13.42
C ALA A 111 18.95 5.86 13.59
N VAL A 112 18.38 6.65 12.67
CA VAL A 112 16.97 7.00 12.66
C VAL A 112 16.24 6.17 11.60
N PRO A 113 15.35 5.24 12.00
CA PRO A 113 14.58 4.43 11.08
C PRO A 113 13.39 5.20 10.50
N ASN A 114 13.30 5.28 9.18
CA ASN A 114 12.22 5.94 8.46
C ASN A 114 11.46 4.94 7.59
N PRO A 115 10.14 4.77 7.75
CA PRO A 115 9.36 3.88 6.90
C PRO A 115 9.27 4.44 5.48
N VAL A 116 9.53 3.59 4.50
CA VAL A 116 9.51 3.91 3.06
C VAL A 116 8.21 3.45 2.42
N ALA A 117 7.83 2.21 2.69
CA ALA A 117 6.63 1.55 2.16
C ALA A 117 6.21 0.40 3.08
N SER A 118 4.92 0.10 3.13
CA SER A 118 4.33 -0.96 3.95
C SER A 118 3.82 -2.12 3.09
N GLY A 119 3.73 -3.31 3.68
CA GLY A 119 3.16 -4.49 3.01
C GLY A 119 4.14 -5.28 2.14
N LEU A 120 5.45 -5.11 2.37
CA LEU A 120 6.47 -5.83 1.61
C LEU A 120 6.77 -7.17 2.28
N THR A 121 6.77 -8.25 1.50
CA THR A 121 7.04 -9.61 1.98
C THR A 121 8.44 -10.08 1.65
N PHE A 122 9.05 -9.57 0.59
CA PHE A 122 10.44 -9.86 0.28
C PHE A 122 11.18 -8.66 -0.30
N PHE A 123 12.48 -8.65 -0.05
CA PHE A 123 13.43 -7.70 -0.58
C PHE A 123 14.75 -8.42 -0.84
N GLU A 124 15.26 -8.29 -2.07
CA GLU A 124 16.55 -8.84 -2.47
C GLU A 124 17.29 -7.83 -3.35
N ALA A 125 18.59 -7.67 -3.09
CA ALA A 125 19.51 -6.97 -3.96
C ALA A 125 20.59 -7.92 -4.45
N LYS A 126 20.92 -7.88 -5.73
CA LYS A 126 21.96 -8.73 -6.31
C LYS A 126 22.81 -7.97 -7.31
N GLU A 127 24.11 -7.97 -7.09
CA GLU A 127 25.04 -7.45 -8.10
C GLU A 127 25.15 -8.45 -9.26
N ILE A 128 24.73 -8.06 -10.45
CA ILE A 128 24.84 -8.89 -11.67
C ILE A 128 26.24 -8.74 -12.27
N LYS A 129 26.72 -7.49 -12.31
CA LYS A 129 28.05 -7.09 -12.77
C LYS A 129 28.48 -5.90 -11.94
N ARG A 130 29.78 -5.63 -11.89
CA ARG A 130 30.34 -4.47 -11.18
C ARG A 130 29.52 -3.19 -11.45
N GLY A 131 28.89 -2.65 -10.41
CA GLY A 131 28.06 -1.43 -10.48
C GLY A 131 26.72 -1.58 -11.20
N LEU A 132 26.27 -2.80 -11.50
CA LEU A 132 24.95 -3.11 -12.06
C LEU A 132 24.21 -4.09 -11.13
N TRP A 133 23.19 -3.55 -10.46
CA TRP A 133 22.42 -4.23 -9.45
C TRP A 133 21.04 -4.59 -9.96
N GLN A 134 20.52 -5.73 -9.52
CA GLN A 134 19.12 -6.10 -9.66
C GLN A 134 18.46 -6.00 -8.30
N LEU A 135 17.38 -5.24 -8.25
CA LEU A 135 16.53 -5.11 -7.08
C LEU A 135 15.26 -5.90 -7.34
N SER A 136 14.89 -6.74 -6.40
CA SER A 136 13.67 -7.55 -6.44
C SER A 136 12.88 -7.26 -5.16
N LEU A 137 11.60 -6.95 -5.31
CA LEU A 137 10.67 -6.68 -4.22
C LEU A 137 9.39 -7.49 -4.43
N GLY A 138 8.73 -7.87 -3.35
CA GLY A 138 7.37 -8.37 -3.42
C GLY A 138 6.51 -7.93 -2.28
N ALA A 139 5.22 -7.94 -2.57
CA ALA A 139 4.15 -7.62 -1.66
C ALA A 139 3.03 -8.64 -1.90
N GLU A 140 2.42 -9.10 -0.81
CA GLU A 140 1.36 -10.08 -0.84
C GLU A 140 0.17 -9.59 -0.03
N ASP A 141 -1.03 -9.81 -0.57
CA ASP A 141 -2.28 -9.80 0.18
C ASP A 141 -3.02 -11.10 -0.15
N SER A 142 -4.04 -11.40 0.65
CA SER A 142 -4.99 -12.52 0.57
C SER A 142 -5.49 -12.90 -0.84
N LYS A 143 -5.32 -12.05 -1.85
CA LYS A 143 -5.76 -12.26 -3.22
C LYS A 143 -4.66 -12.16 -4.29
N LYS A 144 -3.51 -11.55 -4.01
CA LYS A 144 -2.49 -11.22 -5.02
C LYS A 144 -1.08 -11.30 -4.44
N ASP A 145 -0.19 -11.98 -5.17
CA ASP A 145 1.27 -11.90 -5.02
C ASP A 145 1.81 -11.02 -6.14
N LEU A 146 2.39 -9.88 -5.79
CA LEU A 146 2.94 -8.91 -6.71
C LEU A 146 4.45 -8.86 -6.57
N LYS A 147 5.14 -8.85 -7.72
CA LYS A 147 6.59 -8.79 -7.80
C LYS A 147 7.04 -7.62 -8.64
N TRP A 148 8.00 -6.89 -8.12
CA TRP A 148 8.68 -5.82 -8.81
C TRP A 148 10.15 -6.17 -8.96
N THR A 149 10.70 -5.99 -10.16
CA THR A 149 12.13 -6.23 -10.39
C THR A 149 12.68 -5.19 -11.34
N ARG A 150 13.84 -4.62 -11.00
CA ARG A 150 14.51 -3.64 -11.84
C ARG A 150 16.03 -3.77 -11.77
N LYS A 151 16.67 -3.57 -12.92
CA LYS A 151 18.12 -3.42 -13.01
C LYS A 151 18.48 -1.94 -12.91
N VAL A 152 19.45 -1.62 -12.06
CA VAL A 152 19.89 -0.27 -11.75
C VAL A 152 21.40 -0.21 -11.85
N ARG A 153 21.89 0.77 -12.61
CA ARG A 153 23.31 1.05 -12.72
C ARG A 153 23.70 2.11 -11.70
N GLN A 154 24.73 1.81 -10.93
CA GLN A 154 25.39 2.74 -10.03
C GLN A 154 26.11 3.81 -10.85
N ILE A 155 25.95 5.08 -10.46
CA ILE A 155 26.67 6.22 -11.01
C ILE A 155 27.60 6.68 -9.90
N VAL A 156 28.84 6.21 -9.95
CA VAL A 156 29.87 6.63 -9.01
C VAL A 156 30.09 8.12 -9.18
N CYS A 157 30.04 8.88 -8.08
CA CYS A 157 30.56 10.25 -8.07
C CYS A 157 32.05 10.16 -8.39
N LEU A 158 32.44 10.59 -9.59
CA LEU A 158 33.82 10.90 -9.91
C LEU A 158 34.11 12.26 -9.28
N ASP A 159 35.18 12.33 -8.48
CA ASP A 159 35.78 13.58 -7.99
C ASP A 159 35.99 14.61 -9.12
#